data_AF-A0A960ZX40-F1
#
_entry.id   AF-A0A960ZX40-F1
#
_cell.length_a   1.000
_cell.length_b   1.000
_cell.length_c   1.000
_cell.angle_alpha   90.00
_cell.angle_beta   90.00
_cell.angle_gamma   90.00
#
_symmetry.space_group_name_H-M   'P 1'
#
loop_
_entity.id
_entity.type
_entity.pdbx_description
1 polymer ?
#
loop_
_entity_poly.entity_id
_entity_poly.type
_entity_poly.pdbx_seq_one_letter_code
_entity_poly.pdbx_strand_id
1 'polypeptide(L)'
;MRDGDDQNAINNERQLKEAVSVESAKFEESYRWLEKSMGADFFRDIPHERIVLIAHNLISFELQSYFMTIFLEDSALVLCLDNPRADIEVLEQLSLHGIRGYQTYQSQQPYRGAKKEGLLRIVSVSFTTVPTTSEQMQSEESIANLFAIVNQRAPEVTEEEFNQMIMGMQGPLLRTLPKDRSAAAVEMFLRSRTRDNCQYEVFYHEDWMQTGEPSMEVLFAWRNTSKHNFLLSIAQLMFRHKLKMKRVSAAYIEPYTNRNILVMRIGIHGANGDAVWDVANTVDFMRELVTIKYFNDDDQIAHKLVSRGIIDGIHGNLLRAIVNFVHQILLNLDVNAYRLELIEEALCHHPDLTIKMIELFQLKFNPSHPSLQRFEEKKNELLSLISKLDTGNDAADTRRKNVLTQSIAFIDYCLKTNFYRRNYTAMSFRIDPQLLEHLPYDRKEFFPELPFGIFYMRGMHSIGFHVRFKDLSRGGLRTIFPRSHEQMVYERNNVFRECYNLAYTQQKKNKDIPEGGSKGVVFLYPYSQLEIEKTILTS
;
A
#
# COMPACT_ATOMS: atom_id res chain seq x y z
N MET A 1 34.20 35.93 48.83
CA MET A 1 33.10 35.41 47.98
C MET A 1 32.85 36.26 46.73
N ARG A 2 33.21 37.55 46.66
CA ARG A 2 33.03 38.36 45.43
C ARG A 2 34.09 38.14 44.33
N ASP A 3 35.34 37.83 44.67
CA ASP A 3 36.41 37.67 43.66
C ASP A 3 36.35 36.36 42.84
N GLY A 4 35.62 35.35 43.33
CA GLY A 4 35.43 34.07 42.62
C GLY A 4 34.35 34.13 41.53
N ASP A 5 33.39 35.05 41.65
CA ASP A 5 32.33 35.26 40.66
C ASP A 5 32.84 36.05 39.43
N ASP A 6 33.73 37.02 39.63
CA ASP A 6 34.33 37.81 38.54
C ASP A 6 35.30 36.98 37.67
N GLN A 7 36.08 36.08 38.27
CA GLN A 7 36.95 35.16 37.51
C GLN A 7 36.14 34.12 36.73
N ASN A 8 35.03 33.63 37.28
CA ASN A 8 34.12 32.74 36.55
C ASN A 8 33.42 33.48 35.39
N ALA A 9 33.03 34.74 35.57
CA ALA A 9 32.42 35.54 34.51
C ALA A 9 33.38 35.79 33.33
N ILE A 10 34.65 36.14 33.60
CA ILE A 10 35.68 36.34 32.57
C ILE A 10 36.01 35.02 31.85
N ASN A 11 36.06 33.91 32.58
CA ASN A 11 36.31 32.60 31.99
C ASN A 11 35.13 32.13 31.11
N ASN A 12 33.89 32.40 31.53
CA ASN A 12 32.68 32.13 30.75
C ASN A 12 32.63 32.98 29.46
N GLU A 13 33.03 34.25 29.51
CA GLU A 13 33.06 35.11 28.32
C GLU A 13 34.11 34.66 27.30
N ARG A 14 35.28 34.19 27.78
CA ARG A 14 36.32 33.62 26.93
C ARG A 14 35.86 32.31 26.29
N GLN A 15 35.25 31.41 27.07
CA GLN A 15 34.70 30.16 26.58
C GLN A 15 33.58 30.39 25.54
N LEU A 16 32.72 31.40 25.76
CA LEU A 16 31.69 31.76 24.79
C LEU A 16 32.29 32.24 23.46
N LYS A 17 33.29 33.13 23.50
CA LYS A 17 33.96 33.62 22.27
C LYS A 17 34.62 32.49 21.49
N GLU A 18 35.27 31.56 22.20
CA GLU A 18 35.87 30.38 21.59
C GLU A 18 34.81 29.46 20.97
N ALA A 19 33.72 29.18 21.69
CA ALA A 19 32.61 28.38 21.19
C ALA A 19 31.96 29.01 19.94
N VAL A 20 31.69 30.31 19.95
CA VAL A 20 31.14 31.03 18.79
C VAL A 20 32.08 30.96 17.58
N SER A 21 33.40 31.13 17.80
CA SER A 21 34.39 31.03 16.71
C SER A 21 34.45 29.63 16.10
N VAL A 22 34.45 28.59 16.94
CA VAL A 22 34.48 27.20 16.48
C VAL A 22 33.19 26.84 15.73
N GLU A 23 32.04 27.24 16.27
CA GLU A 23 30.75 26.97 15.64
C GLU A 23 30.61 27.69 14.30
N SER A 24 31.02 28.96 14.22
CA SER A 24 30.99 29.74 12.98
C SER A 24 31.87 29.11 11.89
N ALA A 25 33.05 28.61 12.24
CA ALA A 25 33.94 27.94 11.29
C ALA A 25 33.34 26.63 10.76
N LYS A 26 32.75 25.80 11.64
CA LYS A 26 32.09 24.54 11.24
C LYS A 26 30.84 24.79 10.39
N PHE A 27 30.09 25.84 10.71
CA PHE A 27 28.95 26.28 9.91
C PHE A 27 29.38 26.66 8.50
N GLU A 28 30.41 27.51 8.37
CA GLU A 28 30.93 27.93 7.07
C GLU A 28 31.42 26.73 6.24
N GLU A 29 32.13 25.79 6.86
CA GLU A 29 32.56 24.55 6.22
C GLU A 29 31.37 23.74 5.69
N SER A 30 30.34 23.52 6.52
CA SER A 30 29.14 22.77 6.16
C SER A 30 28.36 23.43 5.03
N TYR A 31 28.23 24.76 5.07
CA TYR A 31 27.53 25.54 4.05
C TYR A 31 28.27 25.47 2.70
N ARG A 32 29.59 25.73 2.68
CA ARG A 32 30.40 25.63 1.47
C ARG A 32 30.42 24.21 0.90
N TRP A 33 30.39 23.19 1.77
CA TRP A 33 30.29 21.80 1.33
C TRP A 33 28.96 21.53 0.62
N LEU A 34 27.84 22.04 1.14
CA LEU A 34 26.53 21.93 0.48
C LEU A 34 26.55 22.59 -0.91
N GLU A 35 27.07 23.81 -1.04
CA GLU A 35 27.18 24.52 -2.33
C GLU A 35 27.96 23.73 -3.37
N LYS A 36 29.04 23.06 -2.95
CA LYS A 36 29.87 22.25 -3.84
C LYS A 36 29.25 20.89 -4.19
N SER A 37 28.49 20.31 -3.27
CA SER A 37 28.09 18.89 -3.34
C SER A 37 26.64 18.68 -3.77
N MET A 38 25.76 19.65 -3.59
CA MET A 38 24.35 19.55 -3.97
C MET A 38 24.10 20.09 -5.38
N GLY A 39 23.13 19.51 -6.09
CA GLY A 39 22.76 19.96 -7.43
C GLY A 39 21.98 21.28 -7.45
N ALA A 40 21.92 21.95 -8.61
CA ALA A 40 21.22 23.24 -8.77
C ALA A 40 19.73 23.17 -8.40
N ASP A 41 19.08 22.03 -8.64
CA ASP A 41 17.68 21.80 -8.28
C ASP A 41 17.42 21.98 -6.77
N PHE A 42 18.36 21.55 -5.92
CA PHE A 42 18.25 21.72 -4.47
C PHE A 42 18.19 23.19 -4.06
N PHE A 43 19.05 24.03 -4.64
CA PHE A 43 19.10 25.47 -4.34
C PHE A 43 17.94 26.26 -4.94
N ARG A 44 17.35 25.76 -6.03
CA ARG A 44 16.14 26.34 -6.63
C ARG A 44 14.90 26.04 -5.79
N ASP A 45 14.79 24.79 -5.31
CA ASP A 45 13.56 24.29 -4.70
C ASP A 45 13.51 24.52 -3.17
N ILE A 46 14.68 24.62 -2.51
CA ILE A 46 14.77 24.84 -1.06
C ILE A 46 15.07 26.31 -0.73
N PRO A 47 14.21 27.01 0.03
CA PRO A 47 14.46 28.39 0.46
C PRO A 47 15.78 28.56 1.22
N HIS A 48 16.41 29.73 1.06
CA HIS A 48 17.70 30.04 1.67
C HIS A 48 17.72 29.82 3.20
N GLU A 49 16.67 30.22 3.91
CA GLU A 49 16.54 30.00 5.36
C GLU A 49 16.62 28.51 5.76
N ARG A 50 16.03 27.63 4.93
CA ARG A 50 16.09 26.18 5.14
C ARG A 50 17.48 25.62 4.83
N ILE A 51 18.19 26.19 3.85
CA ILE A 51 19.59 25.81 3.55
C ILE A 51 20.49 26.16 4.74
N VAL A 52 20.32 27.34 5.33
CA VAL A 52 21.03 27.75 6.55
C VAL A 52 20.74 26.76 7.70
N LEU A 53 19.49 26.37 7.88
CA LEU A 53 19.10 25.39 8.90
C LEU A 53 19.74 24.02 8.67
N ILE A 54 19.78 23.54 7.42
CA ILE A 54 20.45 22.28 7.04
C ILE A 54 21.94 22.38 7.33
N ALA A 55 22.60 23.47 6.92
CA ALA A 55 24.04 23.67 7.15
C ALA A 55 24.38 23.67 8.64
N HIS A 56 23.56 24.32 9.47
CA HIS A 56 23.73 24.31 10.93
C HIS A 56 23.60 22.90 11.52
N ASN A 57 22.59 22.15 11.08
CA ASN A 57 22.34 20.81 11.57
C ASN A 57 23.39 19.77 11.12
N LEU A 58 24.03 19.99 9.96
CA LEU A 58 25.13 19.14 9.49
C LEU A 58 26.32 19.11 10.46
N ILE A 59 26.51 20.14 11.28
CA ILE A 59 27.59 20.20 12.29
C ILE A 59 27.48 19.05 13.30
N SER A 60 26.26 18.63 13.64
CA SER A 60 25.99 17.56 14.62
C SER A 60 25.55 16.23 13.99
N PHE A 61 25.59 16.13 12.67
CA PHE A 61 25.05 14.98 11.92
C PHE A 61 25.70 13.64 12.30
N GLU A 62 27.01 13.64 12.53
CA GLU A 62 27.72 12.43 12.99
C GLU A 62 27.30 12.00 14.41
N LEU A 63 26.98 12.95 15.30
CA LEU A 63 26.53 12.65 16.66
C LEU A 63 25.14 11.99 16.66
N GLN A 64 24.33 12.26 15.63
CA GLN A 64 23.01 11.68 15.42
C GLN A 64 23.05 10.41 14.56
N SER A 65 24.20 9.71 14.53
CA SER A 65 24.36 8.48 13.74
C SER A 65 24.01 8.65 12.25
N TYR A 66 24.22 9.84 11.70
CA TYR A 66 23.94 10.20 10.31
C TYR A 66 22.46 10.07 9.90
N PHE A 67 21.54 10.30 10.84
CA PHE A 67 20.12 10.44 10.57
C PHE A 67 19.53 11.52 11.48
N MET A 68 18.84 12.49 10.89
CA MET A 68 18.26 13.61 11.63
C MET A 68 16.97 14.09 10.98
N THR A 69 15.97 14.38 11.82
CA THR A 69 14.72 15.02 11.40
C THR A 69 14.60 16.40 12.03
N ILE A 70 14.36 17.39 11.20
CA ILE A 70 14.10 18.78 11.59
C ILE A 70 12.63 19.06 11.33
N PHE A 71 11.83 19.14 12.40
CA PHE A 71 10.42 19.47 12.31
C PHE A 71 10.22 20.99 12.23
N LEU A 72 9.40 21.42 11.27
CA LEU A 72 8.88 22.78 11.11
C LEU A 72 7.37 22.76 11.32
N GLU A 73 6.72 23.92 11.28
CA GLU A 73 5.27 24.04 11.55
C GLU A 73 4.39 23.21 10.60
N ASP A 74 4.68 23.21 9.30
CA ASP A 74 3.88 22.53 8.26
C ASP A 74 4.68 21.53 7.41
N SER A 75 5.92 21.27 7.80
CA SER A 75 6.88 20.53 7.00
C SER A 75 8.01 19.95 7.84
N ALA A 76 8.80 19.06 7.25
CA ALA A 76 10.02 18.54 7.86
C ALA A 76 11.15 18.45 6.84
N LEU A 77 12.38 18.54 7.34
CA LEU A 77 13.60 18.23 6.60
C LEU A 77 14.24 17.02 7.25
N VAL A 78 14.54 15.98 6.47
CA VAL A 78 15.23 14.79 6.96
C VAL A 78 16.57 14.66 6.27
N LEU A 79 17.63 14.57 7.05
CA LEU A 79 18.99 14.40 6.60
C LEU A 79 19.40 12.97 6.93
N CYS A 80 19.85 12.21 5.93
CA CYS A 80 20.35 10.85 6.14
C CYS A 80 21.43 10.49 5.12
N LEU A 81 22.21 9.45 5.41
CA LEU A 81 23.06 8.85 4.37
C LEU A 81 22.22 7.98 3.44
N ASP A 82 22.40 8.20 2.14
CA ASP A 82 21.70 7.50 1.09
C ASP A 82 21.94 5.99 1.19
N ASN A 83 20.85 5.24 1.15
CA ASN A 83 20.85 3.79 1.16
C ASN A 83 19.57 3.26 0.50
N PRO A 84 19.51 1.98 0.10
CA PRO A 84 18.34 1.44 -0.59
C PRO A 84 17.02 1.55 0.20
N ARG A 85 17.07 1.61 1.53
CA ARG A 85 15.90 1.72 2.42
C ARG A 85 15.62 3.13 2.91
N ALA A 86 16.37 4.14 2.47
CA ALA A 86 16.28 5.49 3.02
C ALA A 86 14.85 6.08 2.92
N ASP A 87 14.10 5.81 1.85
CA ASP A 87 12.69 6.25 1.75
C ASP A 87 11.82 5.65 2.87
N ILE A 88 12.01 4.36 3.17
CA ILE A 88 11.29 3.64 4.22
C ILE A 88 11.66 4.20 5.60
N GLU A 89 12.96 4.33 5.88
CA GLU A 89 13.48 4.84 7.16
C GLU A 89 12.96 6.25 7.47
N VAL A 90 12.91 7.12 6.46
CA VAL A 90 12.37 8.47 6.58
C VAL A 90 10.86 8.45 6.89
N LEU A 91 10.10 7.64 6.17
CA LEU A 91 8.64 7.60 6.30
C LEU A 91 8.15 6.88 7.56
N GLU A 92 8.92 5.92 8.10
CA GLU A 92 8.63 5.28 9.38
C GLU A 92 8.61 6.30 10.53
N GLN A 93 9.53 7.26 10.52
CA GLN A 93 9.61 8.37 11.50
C GLN A 93 8.47 9.39 11.35
N LEU A 94 7.78 9.39 10.21
CA LEU A 94 6.72 10.34 9.87
C LEU A 94 5.34 9.67 9.77
N SER A 95 5.21 8.44 10.27
CA SER A 95 3.99 7.60 10.18
C SER A 95 2.72 8.26 10.75
N LEU A 96 2.87 9.18 11.70
CA LEU A 96 1.77 9.91 12.33
C LEU A 96 1.32 11.16 11.56
N HIS A 97 1.99 11.56 10.47
CA HIS A 97 1.67 12.79 9.72
C HIS A 97 1.05 12.47 8.36
N GLY A 98 0.09 13.30 7.93
CA GLY A 98 -0.43 13.24 6.57
C GLY A 98 0.55 13.93 5.62
N ILE A 99 1.02 13.26 4.58
CA ILE A 99 2.07 13.80 3.70
C ILE A 99 1.45 14.26 2.38
N ARG A 100 1.56 15.56 2.07
CA ARG A 100 1.14 16.16 0.79
C ARG A 100 2.30 16.38 -0.19
N GLY A 101 3.53 16.43 0.31
CA GLY A 101 4.73 16.62 -0.51
C GLY A 101 5.89 15.80 0.03
N TYR A 102 6.64 15.16 -0.86
CA TYR A 102 7.87 14.44 -0.53
C TYR A 102 8.86 14.61 -1.67
N GLN A 103 10.04 15.16 -1.41
CA GLN A 103 11.05 15.38 -2.45
C GLN A 103 12.43 15.04 -1.91
N THR A 104 13.21 14.32 -2.72
CA THR A 104 14.55 13.86 -2.36
C THR A 104 15.62 14.61 -3.14
N TYR A 105 16.68 15.00 -2.46
CA TYR A 105 17.88 15.59 -3.04
C TYR A 105 19.08 14.77 -2.59
N GLN A 106 19.95 14.42 -3.53
CA GLN A 106 21.13 13.61 -3.27
C GLN A 106 22.37 14.41 -3.64
N SER A 107 23.36 14.39 -2.75
CA SER A 107 24.67 14.96 -3.02
C SER A 107 25.41 14.17 -4.11
N GLN A 108 26.24 14.88 -4.86
CA GLN A 108 27.12 14.31 -5.91
C GLN A 108 28.43 13.79 -5.33
N GLN A 109 28.79 14.23 -4.12
CA GLN A 109 30.02 13.85 -3.41
C GLN A 109 29.66 13.26 -2.04
N PRO A 110 30.38 12.23 -1.57
CA PRO A 110 30.16 11.68 -0.24
C PRO A 110 30.35 12.74 0.85
N TYR A 111 29.45 12.73 1.83
CA TYR A 111 29.65 13.44 3.09
C TYR A 111 30.72 12.71 3.90
N ARG A 112 31.78 13.42 4.25
CA ARG A 112 32.93 12.86 4.98
C ARG A 112 32.73 13.04 6.48
N GLY A 113 32.10 12.06 7.13
CA GLY A 113 32.12 11.91 8.58
C GLY A 113 33.34 11.10 9.03
N ALA A 114 33.74 11.22 10.30
CA ALA A 114 34.91 10.50 10.82
C ALA A 114 34.71 8.97 10.93
N LYS A 115 33.45 8.51 10.98
CA LYS A 115 33.09 7.08 11.17
C LYS A 115 32.45 6.39 9.96
N LYS A 116 31.84 7.15 9.04
CA LYS A 116 31.11 6.61 7.89
C LYS A 116 31.12 7.60 6.74
N GLU A 117 31.31 7.08 5.54
CA GLU A 117 31.18 7.82 4.28
C GLU A 117 29.96 7.33 3.51
N GLY A 118 29.26 8.26 2.86
CA GLY A 118 28.12 7.98 2.01
C GLY A 118 27.58 9.27 1.39
N LEU A 119 26.74 9.15 0.36
CA LEU A 119 26.10 10.32 -0.22
C LEU A 119 25.08 10.86 0.78
N LEU A 120 25.14 12.16 1.10
CA LEU A 120 24.08 12.81 1.85
C LEU A 120 22.81 12.83 1.00
N ARG A 121 21.71 12.40 1.61
CA ARG A 121 20.34 12.58 1.13
C ARG A 121 19.64 13.58 2.03
N ILE A 122 18.99 14.56 1.42
CA ILE A 122 18.10 15.51 2.08
C ILE A 122 16.69 15.27 1.54
N VAL A 123 15.74 15.07 2.44
CA VAL A 123 14.33 14.89 2.10
C VAL A 123 13.55 16.09 2.62
N SER A 124 12.82 16.76 1.74
CA SER A 124 11.83 17.75 2.13
C SER A 124 10.44 17.13 2.11
N VAL A 125 9.75 17.24 3.24
CA VAL A 125 8.40 16.72 3.44
C VAL A 125 7.46 17.88 3.76
N SER A 126 6.29 17.90 3.14
CA SER A 126 5.21 18.84 3.45
C SER A 126 4.02 18.07 4.01
N PHE A 127 3.50 18.53 5.14
CA PHE A 127 2.37 17.89 5.81
C PHE A 127 1.03 18.43 5.31
N THR A 128 -0.04 17.65 5.51
CA THR A 128 -1.41 18.07 5.27
C THR A 128 -1.81 19.07 6.35
N THR A 129 -2.08 20.31 5.96
CA THR A 129 -2.61 21.35 6.84
C THR A 129 -4.10 21.57 6.59
N VAL A 130 -4.79 22.19 7.56
CA VAL A 130 -6.14 22.73 7.30
C VAL A 130 -5.99 23.84 6.25
N PRO A 131 -6.82 23.86 5.18
CA PRO A 131 -6.71 24.88 4.13
C PRO A 131 -6.83 26.27 4.74
N THR A 132 -5.74 27.03 4.75
CA THR A 132 -5.76 28.47 5.04
C THR A 132 -6.04 29.22 3.76
N THR A 133 -6.89 30.24 3.84
CA THR A 133 -7.34 31.11 2.73
C THR A 133 -6.21 31.89 2.05
N SER A 134 -4.96 31.75 2.50
CA SER A 134 -3.80 32.53 2.08
C SER A 134 -2.88 31.86 1.05
N GLU A 135 -3.18 30.64 0.57
CA GLU A 135 -2.37 30.03 -0.49
C GLU A 135 -2.56 30.79 -1.82
N GLN A 136 -1.47 31.38 -2.35
CA GLN A 136 -1.48 32.15 -3.62
C GLN A 136 -2.10 31.34 -4.76
N MET A 137 -3.25 31.77 -5.26
CA MET A 137 -3.98 31.06 -6.32
C MET A 137 -3.22 31.09 -7.66
N GLN A 138 -3.42 30.06 -8.49
CA GLN A 138 -3.09 30.16 -9.92
C GLN A 138 -3.84 31.36 -10.51
N SER A 139 -3.29 32.00 -11.56
CA SER A 139 -3.97 33.13 -12.19
C SER A 139 -5.36 32.73 -12.68
N GLU A 140 -6.34 33.65 -12.60
CA GLU A 140 -7.72 33.42 -13.06
C GLU A 140 -7.75 32.89 -14.50
N GLU A 141 -6.87 33.40 -15.36
CA GLU A 141 -6.69 32.94 -16.74
C GLU A 141 -6.26 31.46 -16.84
N SER A 142 -5.39 31.00 -15.93
CA SER A 142 -4.95 29.60 -15.91
C SER A 142 -6.09 28.66 -15.50
N ILE A 143 -6.90 29.08 -14.53
CA ILE A 143 -8.07 28.33 -14.06
C ILE A 143 -9.14 28.26 -15.16
N ALA A 144 -9.42 29.39 -15.84
CA ALA A 144 -10.38 29.43 -16.95
C ALA A 144 -9.95 28.53 -18.13
N ASN A 145 -8.66 28.54 -18.48
CA ASN A 145 -8.13 27.67 -19.52
C ASN A 145 -8.23 26.19 -19.14
N LEU A 146 -7.93 25.84 -17.87
CA LEU A 146 -8.07 24.48 -17.37
C LEU A 146 -9.54 24.03 -17.39
N PHE A 147 -10.46 24.89 -16.98
CA PHE A 147 -11.90 24.63 -17.05
C PHE A 147 -12.35 24.36 -18.49
N ALA A 148 -11.88 25.15 -19.47
CA ALA A 148 -12.22 24.92 -20.87
C ALA A 148 -11.80 23.53 -21.37
N ILE A 149 -10.61 23.05 -20.98
CA ILE A 149 -10.13 21.70 -21.33
C ILE A 149 -10.98 20.61 -20.66
N VAL A 150 -11.31 20.78 -19.38
CA VAL A 150 -12.11 19.81 -18.63
C VAL A 150 -13.55 19.76 -19.16
N ASN A 151 -14.16 20.92 -19.43
CA ASN A 151 -15.53 21.04 -19.92
C ASN A 151 -15.72 20.42 -21.32
N GLN A 152 -14.68 20.41 -22.17
CA GLN A 152 -14.73 19.68 -23.46
C GLN A 152 -14.89 18.18 -23.29
N ARG A 153 -14.41 17.60 -22.18
CA ARG A 153 -14.40 16.16 -21.93
C ARG A 153 -15.46 15.70 -20.94
N ALA A 154 -15.86 16.57 -20.02
CA ALA A 154 -16.87 16.34 -18.99
C ALA A 154 -17.85 17.54 -18.93
N PRO A 155 -18.72 17.70 -19.94
CA PRO A 155 -19.62 18.85 -20.08
C PRO A 155 -20.69 18.94 -18.98
N GLU A 156 -20.87 17.88 -18.20
CA GLU A 156 -21.77 17.84 -17.04
C GLU A 156 -21.23 18.59 -15.82
N VAL A 157 -19.93 18.93 -15.80
CA VAL A 157 -19.30 19.61 -14.66
C VAL A 157 -19.58 21.10 -14.74
N THR A 158 -20.25 21.64 -13.73
CA THR A 158 -20.49 23.08 -13.62
C THR A 158 -19.20 23.83 -13.22
N GLU A 159 -19.12 25.11 -13.57
CA GLU A 159 -17.98 25.96 -13.18
C GLU A 159 -17.85 26.09 -11.66
N GLU A 160 -18.97 26.13 -10.94
CA GLU A 160 -18.99 26.15 -9.48
C GLU A 160 -18.42 24.85 -8.87
N GLU A 161 -18.85 23.70 -9.38
CA GLU A 161 -18.29 22.41 -8.96
C GLU A 161 -16.80 22.32 -9.30
N PHE A 162 -16.37 22.79 -10.48
CA PHE A 162 -14.97 22.83 -10.87
C PHE A 162 -14.15 23.69 -9.91
N ASN A 163 -14.63 24.89 -9.58
CA ASN A 163 -13.94 25.79 -8.66
C ASN A 163 -13.82 25.17 -7.25
N GLN A 164 -14.85 24.50 -6.75
CA GLN A 164 -14.77 23.75 -5.48
C GLN A 164 -13.75 22.61 -5.56
N MET A 165 -13.69 21.88 -6.68
CA MET A 165 -12.70 20.81 -6.89
C MET A 165 -11.28 21.34 -6.92
N ILE A 166 -11.04 22.43 -7.66
CA ILE A 166 -9.74 23.07 -7.73
C ILE A 166 -9.34 23.59 -6.36
N MET A 167 -10.24 24.20 -5.58
CA MET A 167 -9.96 24.58 -4.19
C MET A 167 -9.52 23.40 -3.32
N GLY A 168 -10.11 22.21 -3.50
CA GLY A 168 -9.69 20.99 -2.79
C GLY A 168 -8.38 20.38 -3.31
N MET A 169 -8.02 20.66 -4.57
CA MET A 169 -6.75 20.25 -5.20
C MET A 169 -5.64 21.30 -5.11
N GLN A 170 -5.97 22.50 -4.63
CA GLN A 170 -5.05 23.64 -4.54
C GLN A 170 -3.90 23.30 -3.57
N GLY A 171 -2.72 23.83 -3.89
CA GLY A 171 -1.48 23.54 -3.16
C GLY A 171 -0.35 23.05 -4.08
N PRO A 172 0.63 22.29 -3.56
CA PRO A 172 1.81 21.85 -4.31
C PRO A 172 1.48 20.98 -5.54
N LEU A 173 0.34 20.28 -5.56
CA LEU A 173 0.01 19.35 -6.65
C LEU A 173 -0.23 20.09 -7.97
N LEU A 174 -1.25 20.95 -8.05
CA LEU A 174 -1.57 21.67 -9.29
C LEU A 174 -0.50 22.70 -9.68
N ARG A 175 0.22 23.28 -8.71
CA ARG A 175 1.34 24.20 -9.00
C ARG A 175 2.49 23.52 -9.72
N THR A 176 2.73 22.24 -9.42
CA THR A 176 3.90 21.53 -9.92
C THR A 176 3.59 20.68 -11.15
N LEU A 177 2.31 20.54 -11.52
CA LEU A 177 1.84 19.81 -12.70
C LEU A 177 1.85 20.73 -13.96
N PRO A 178 2.39 20.25 -15.09
CA PRO A 178 2.15 20.87 -16.39
C PRO A 178 0.65 20.95 -16.70
N LYS A 179 0.24 21.94 -17.52
CA LYS A 179 -1.18 22.20 -17.84
C LYS A 179 -1.95 20.95 -18.28
N ASP A 180 -1.38 20.15 -19.18
CA ASP A 180 -2.03 18.93 -19.68
C ASP A 180 -2.24 17.88 -18.57
N ARG A 181 -1.30 17.78 -17.63
CA ARG A 181 -1.40 16.85 -16.49
C ARG A 181 -2.36 17.35 -15.42
N SER A 182 -2.50 18.67 -15.27
CA SER A 182 -3.53 19.26 -14.41
C SER A 182 -4.93 18.89 -14.90
N ALA A 183 -5.17 18.89 -16.21
CA ALA A 183 -6.44 18.43 -16.77
C ALA A 183 -6.68 16.94 -16.51
N ALA A 184 -5.65 16.10 -16.71
CA ALA A 184 -5.72 14.67 -16.40
C ALA A 184 -6.01 14.40 -14.90
N ALA A 185 -5.44 15.19 -13.99
CA ALA A 185 -5.68 15.08 -12.56
C ALA A 185 -7.16 15.32 -12.21
N VAL A 186 -7.76 16.38 -12.76
CA VAL A 186 -9.18 16.70 -12.58
C VAL A 186 -10.07 15.61 -13.18
N GLU A 187 -9.74 15.13 -14.38
CA GLU A 187 -10.50 14.06 -15.05
C GLU A 187 -10.47 12.76 -14.25
N MET A 188 -9.31 12.36 -13.72
CA MET A 188 -9.20 11.18 -12.87
C MET A 188 -9.95 11.33 -11.56
N PHE A 189 -9.93 12.52 -10.95
CA PHE A 189 -10.74 12.80 -9.76
C PHE A 189 -12.23 12.61 -10.03
N LEU A 190 -12.75 13.16 -11.14
CA LEU A 190 -14.16 13.01 -11.52
C LEU A 190 -14.56 11.54 -11.67
N ARG A 191 -13.72 10.74 -12.35
CA ARG A 191 -13.93 9.29 -12.49
C ARG A 191 -13.93 8.58 -11.12
N SER A 192 -13.04 8.97 -10.22
CA SER A 192 -12.93 8.40 -8.87
C SER A 192 -14.12 8.70 -7.94
N ARG A 193 -14.96 9.68 -8.27
CA ARG A 193 -16.21 9.93 -7.51
C ARG A 193 -17.20 8.78 -7.64
N THR A 194 -17.19 8.07 -8.76
CA THR A 194 -18.15 7.00 -9.08
C THR A 194 -17.50 5.61 -9.17
N ARG A 195 -16.16 5.53 -9.22
CA ARG A 195 -15.41 4.28 -9.37
C ARG A 195 -14.50 4.04 -8.17
N ASP A 196 -14.55 2.83 -7.61
CA ASP A 196 -13.74 2.45 -6.44
C ASP A 196 -12.31 2.01 -6.79
N ASN A 197 -12.08 1.58 -8.03
CA ASN A 197 -10.76 1.17 -8.50
C ASN A 197 -9.87 2.41 -8.73
N CYS A 198 -8.56 2.28 -8.56
CA CYS A 198 -7.62 3.38 -8.76
C CYS A 198 -7.72 3.91 -10.20
N GLN A 199 -7.97 5.20 -10.38
CA GLN A 199 -7.89 5.82 -11.71
C GLN A 199 -6.47 6.37 -11.87
N TYR A 200 -5.76 5.96 -12.91
CA TYR A 200 -4.36 6.34 -13.07
C TYR A 200 -3.96 6.53 -14.53
N GLU A 201 -2.92 7.33 -14.74
CA GLU A 201 -2.17 7.48 -15.98
C GLU A 201 -0.67 7.37 -15.69
N VAL A 202 0.07 6.85 -16.67
CA VAL A 202 1.51 6.65 -16.59
C VAL A 202 2.16 7.44 -17.71
N PHE A 203 3.15 8.25 -17.36
CA PHE A 203 3.96 9.03 -18.29
C PHE A 203 5.39 8.52 -18.25
N TYR A 204 6.01 8.40 -19.43
CA TYR A 204 7.41 8.03 -19.58
C TYR A 204 8.15 9.22 -20.21
N HIS A 205 9.28 9.60 -19.62
CA HIS A 205 10.11 10.70 -20.12
C HIS A 205 11.40 10.11 -20.68
N GLU A 206 11.52 10.02 -22.00
CA GLU A 206 12.73 9.47 -22.66
C GLU A 206 13.94 10.42 -22.54
N ASP A 207 13.68 11.72 -22.41
CA ASP A 207 14.66 12.79 -22.28
C ASP A 207 15.04 13.11 -20.81
N TRP A 208 14.71 12.20 -19.88
CA TRP A 208 14.88 12.40 -18.43
C TRP A 208 16.31 12.80 -18.01
N MET A 209 17.34 12.32 -18.73
CA MET A 209 18.74 12.67 -18.45
C MET A 209 19.03 14.15 -18.73
N GLN A 210 18.31 14.76 -19.67
CA GLN A 210 18.52 16.14 -20.11
C GLN A 210 17.68 17.11 -19.30
N THR A 211 16.43 16.72 -19.00
CA THR A 211 15.47 17.55 -18.29
C THR A 211 15.62 17.49 -16.78
N GLY A 212 16.24 16.43 -16.25
CA GLY A 212 16.23 16.16 -14.83
C GLY A 212 14.83 15.80 -14.33
N GLU A 213 13.89 15.42 -15.19
CA GLU A 213 12.60 14.84 -14.77
C GLU A 213 12.79 13.37 -14.32
N PRO A 214 11.86 12.79 -13.55
CA PRO A 214 11.86 11.34 -13.30
C PRO A 214 11.65 10.57 -14.62
N SER A 215 12.30 9.42 -14.80
CA SER A 215 12.09 8.61 -16.02
C SER A 215 10.65 8.12 -16.18
N MET A 216 9.95 7.85 -15.08
CA MET A 216 8.53 7.48 -15.07
C MET A 216 7.75 8.33 -14.09
N GLU A 217 6.53 8.70 -14.45
CA GLU A 217 5.59 9.39 -13.59
C GLU A 217 4.24 8.68 -13.56
N VAL A 218 3.69 8.53 -12.36
CA VAL A 218 2.34 8.00 -12.14
C VAL A 218 1.49 9.11 -11.54
N LEU A 219 0.41 9.46 -12.23
CA LEU A 219 -0.63 10.33 -11.71
C LEU A 219 -1.86 9.48 -11.47
N PHE A 220 -2.43 9.53 -10.26
CA PHE A 220 -3.62 8.76 -9.95
C PHE A 220 -4.58 9.50 -9.01
N ALA A 221 -5.85 9.14 -9.10
CA ALA A 221 -6.88 9.51 -8.16
C ALA A 221 -7.52 8.25 -7.57
N TRP A 222 -7.69 8.21 -6.25
CA TRP A 222 -8.23 7.04 -5.57
C TRP A 222 -9.07 7.41 -4.35
N ARG A 223 -10.34 6.97 -4.38
CA ARG A 223 -11.32 7.18 -3.32
C ARG A 223 -11.01 6.38 -2.06
N ASN A 224 -11.33 6.93 -0.89
CA ASN A 224 -11.28 6.29 0.43
C ASN A 224 -9.87 5.77 0.79
N THR A 225 -8.83 6.47 0.35
CA THR A 225 -7.44 6.04 0.53
C THR A 225 -6.96 6.40 1.93
N SER A 226 -6.32 5.45 2.61
CA SER A 226 -5.72 5.71 3.92
C SER A 226 -4.73 6.85 3.87
N LYS A 227 -4.77 7.73 4.87
CA LYS A 227 -3.69 8.71 5.08
C LYS A 227 -2.54 8.08 5.87
N HIS A 228 -2.88 7.22 6.81
CA HIS A 228 -1.92 6.49 7.64
C HIS A 228 -1.09 5.54 6.79
N ASN A 229 0.24 5.66 6.87
CA ASN A 229 1.25 4.80 6.24
C ASN A 229 1.14 4.59 4.73
N PHE A 230 0.23 5.26 4.01
CA PHE A 230 0.03 4.96 2.60
C PHE A 230 1.28 5.23 1.75
N LEU A 231 1.95 6.36 2.00
CA LEU A 231 3.21 6.66 1.32
C LEU A 231 4.35 5.71 1.76
N LEU A 232 4.34 5.25 3.02
CA LEU A 232 5.26 4.23 3.51
C LEU A 232 5.05 2.88 2.79
N SER A 233 3.81 2.44 2.60
CA SER A 233 3.48 1.24 1.81
C SER A 233 4.00 1.38 0.39
N ILE A 234 3.84 2.57 -0.22
CA ILE A 234 4.41 2.87 -1.56
C ILE A 234 5.93 2.77 -1.52
N ALA A 235 6.62 3.34 -0.53
CA ALA A 235 8.08 3.24 -0.41
C ALA A 235 8.55 1.79 -0.30
N GLN A 236 7.85 0.97 0.48
CA GLN A 236 8.12 -0.46 0.59
C GLN A 236 7.90 -1.19 -0.75
N LEU A 237 6.88 -0.81 -1.51
CA LEU A 237 6.66 -1.32 -2.87
C LEU A 237 7.82 -0.93 -3.80
N MET A 238 8.22 0.35 -3.82
CA MET A 238 9.33 0.84 -4.64
C MET A 238 10.61 0.08 -4.34
N PHE A 239 10.93 -0.10 -3.06
CA PHE A 239 12.10 -0.86 -2.61
C PHE A 239 12.12 -2.30 -3.16
N ARG A 240 10.98 -3.01 -3.14
CA ARG A 240 10.90 -4.38 -3.69
C ARG A 240 11.17 -4.43 -5.19
N HIS A 241 10.75 -3.41 -5.92
CA HIS A 241 10.99 -3.27 -7.36
C HIS A 241 12.33 -2.62 -7.70
N LYS A 242 13.19 -2.34 -6.70
CA LYS A 242 14.47 -1.63 -6.88
C LYS A 242 14.29 -0.24 -7.49
N LEU A 243 13.20 0.43 -7.16
CA LEU A 243 12.86 1.79 -7.56
C LEU A 243 13.01 2.74 -6.38
N LYS A 244 13.10 4.04 -6.66
CA LYS A 244 13.10 5.11 -5.66
C LYS A 244 12.15 6.23 -6.05
N MET A 245 11.60 6.90 -5.05
CA MET A 245 10.77 8.08 -5.26
C MET A 245 11.65 9.31 -5.41
N LYS A 246 11.47 10.07 -6.49
CA LYS A 246 12.15 11.36 -6.68
C LYS A 246 11.32 12.50 -6.11
N ARG A 247 10.03 12.50 -6.44
CA ARG A 247 9.08 13.52 -6.01
C ARG A 247 7.69 12.94 -5.87
N VAL A 248 6.98 13.37 -4.84
CA VAL A 248 5.58 13.07 -4.60
C VAL A 248 4.87 14.39 -4.34
N SER A 249 3.72 14.55 -4.97
CA SER A 249 2.81 15.66 -4.71
C SER A 249 1.42 15.07 -4.59
N ALA A 250 0.69 15.43 -3.56
CA ALA A 250 -0.63 14.87 -3.27
C ALA A 250 -1.60 15.96 -2.80
N ALA A 251 -2.86 15.77 -3.14
CA ALA A 251 -3.98 16.55 -2.64
C ALA A 251 -5.04 15.59 -2.08
N TYR A 252 -5.50 15.87 -0.86
CA TYR A 252 -6.56 15.13 -0.20
C TYR A 252 -7.83 15.99 -0.23
N ILE A 253 -8.81 15.56 -1.02
CA ILE A 253 -10.07 16.29 -1.21
C ILE A 253 -11.12 15.68 -0.29
N GLU A 254 -11.88 16.53 0.39
CA GLU A 254 -12.82 16.15 1.47
C GLU A 254 -12.18 15.18 2.51
N PRO A 255 -11.01 15.52 3.09
CA PRO A 255 -10.24 14.56 3.90
C PRO A 255 -10.97 14.08 5.17
N TYR A 256 -12.01 14.78 5.62
CA TYR A 256 -12.75 14.47 6.85
C TYR A 256 -14.06 13.70 6.59
N THR A 257 -14.31 13.25 5.36
CA THR A 257 -15.56 12.56 5.00
C THR A 257 -15.31 11.18 4.39
N ASN A 258 -16.38 10.38 4.28
CA ASN A 258 -16.39 9.11 3.53
C ASN A 258 -16.39 9.30 1.99
N ARG A 259 -16.19 10.54 1.53
CA ARG A 259 -16.03 10.90 0.13
C ARG A 259 -14.59 11.32 -0.18
N ASN A 260 -13.65 11.07 0.75
CA ASN A 260 -12.27 11.44 0.54
C ASN A 260 -11.71 10.84 -0.75
N ILE A 261 -10.99 11.67 -1.51
CA ILE A 261 -10.27 11.23 -2.70
C ILE A 261 -8.86 11.78 -2.59
N LEU A 262 -7.89 10.87 -2.69
CA LEU A 262 -6.49 11.21 -2.87
C LEU A 262 -6.24 11.41 -4.36
N VAL A 263 -5.66 12.55 -4.73
CA VAL A 263 -5.03 12.75 -6.04
C VAL A 263 -3.53 12.86 -5.79
N MET A 264 -2.73 12.00 -6.42
CA MET A 264 -1.30 11.92 -6.17
C MET A 264 -0.51 11.75 -7.46
N ARG A 265 0.57 12.52 -7.57
CA ARG A 265 1.63 12.40 -8.57
C ARG A 265 2.86 11.80 -7.90
N ILE A 266 3.46 10.79 -8.52
CA ILE A 266 4.72 10.18 -8.09
C ILE A 266 5.69 10.17 -9.27
N GLY A 267 6.82 10.84 -9.11
CA GLY A 267 7.99 10.73 -9.98
C GLY A 267 8.92 9.61 -9.49
N ILE A 268 9.23 8.67 -10.36
CA ILE A 268 9.91 7.41 -10.05
C ILE A 268 11.17 7.28 -10.91
N HIS A 269 12.21 6.68 -10.32
CA HIS A 269 13.44 6.33 -11.01
C HIS A 269 13.98 4.98 -10.54
N GLY A 270 14.90 4.37 -11.31
CA GLY A 270 15.67 3.23 -10.84
C GLY A 270 16.50 3.60 -9.61
N ALA A 271 16.58 2.70 -8.62
CA ALA A 271 17.39 2.93 -7.42
C ALA A 271 18.88 3.13 -7.75
N ASN A 272 19.34 2.51 -8.85
CA ASN A 272 20.70 2.63 -9.39
C ASN A 272 20.94 3.91 -10.21
N GLY A 273 19.91 4.73 -10.46
CA GLY A 273 20.03 5.92 -11.31
C GLY A 273 19.64 5.69 -12.77
N ASP A 274 19.22 4.50 -13.17
CA ASP A 274 18.74 4.21 -14.53
C ASP A 274 17.22 4.43 -14.68
N ALA A 275 16.73 4.38 -15.92
CA ALA A 275 15.31 4.51 -16.19
C ALA A 275 14.50 3.35 -15.60
N VAL A 276 13.25 3.60 -15.22
CA VAL A 276 12.40 2.59 -14.56
C VAL A 276 12.24 1.32 -15.41
N TRP A 277 12.06 1.45 -16.73
CA TRP A 277 11.84 0.30 -17.62
C TRP A 277 13.08 -0.59 -17.82
N ASP A 278 14.27 -0.09 -17.49
CA ASP A 278 15.52 -0.86 -17.53
C ASP A 278 15.75 -1.64 -16.22
N VAL A 279 15.09 -1.23 -15.13
CA VAL A 279 15.31 -1.78 -13.78
C VAL A 279 14.19 -2.70 -13.33
N ALA A 280 12.93 -2.39 -13.69
CA ALA A 280 11.75 -3.08 -13.18
C ALA A 280 10.73 -3.40 -14.29
N ASN A 281 9.95 -4.45 -14.06
CA ASN A 281 8.77 -4.72 -14.87
C ASN A 281 7.65 -3.74 -14.50
N THR A 282 7.46 -2.71 -15.34
CA THR A 282 6.47 -1.65 -15.11
C THR A 282 5.04 -2.18 -15.00
N VAL A 283 4.71 -3.27 -15.69
CA VAL A 283 3.36 -3.86 -15.63
C VAL A 283 3.10 -4.49 -14.27
N ASP A 284 4.06 -5.24 -13.74
CA ASP A 284 3.93 -5.89 -12.42
C ASP A 284 3.95 -4.84 -11.29
N PHE A 285 4.86 -3.87 -11.38
CA PHE A 285 4.89 -2.72 -10.48
C PHE A 285 3.53 -2.00 -10.43
N MET A 286 2.96 -1.68 -11.60
CA MET A 286 1.67 -0.98 -11.66
C MET A 286 0.52 -1.82 -11.12
N ARG A 287 0.53 -3.15 -11.32
CA ARG A 287 -0.48 -4.04 -10.73
C ARG A 287 -0.44 -4.03 -9.21
N GLU A 288 0.75 -4.00 -8.61
CA GLU A 288 0.90 -3.87 -7.16
C GLU A 288 0.46 -2.48 -6.69
N LEU A 289 0.93 -1.41 -7.34
CA LEU A 289 0.62 -0.03 -6.94
C LEU A 289 -0.88 0.23 -6.91
N VAL A 290 -1.61 -0.16 -7.95
CA VAL A 290 -3.06 0.13 -8.08
C VAL A 290 -3.93 -0.79 -7.24
N THR A 291 -3.32 -1.69 -6.48
CA THR A 291 -3.99 -2.54 -5.49
C THR A 291 -3.44 -2.36 -4.08
N ILE A 292 -2.44 -1.49 -3.89
CA ILE A 292 -1.71 -1.32 -2.62
C ILE A 292 -2.60 -0.95 -1.44
N LYS A 293 -3.66 -0.17 -1.69
CA LYS A 293 -4.67 0.18 -0.69
C LYS A 293 -5.34 -1.07 -0.07
N TYR A 294 -5.38 -2.18 -0.80
CA TYR A 294 -5.98 -3.44 -0.36
C TYR A 294 -5.00 -4.37 0.36
N PHE A 295 -3.75 -3.94 0.51
CA PHE A 295 -2.70 -4.72 1.14
C PHE A 295 -2.82 -4.52 2.64
N ASN A 296 -2.61 -5.60 3.39
CA ASN A 296 -2.38 -5.49 4.83
C ASN A 296 -0.87 -5.50 5.04
N ASP A 297 -0.36 -4.50 5.74
CA ASP A 297 1.07 -4.39 6.04
C ASP A 297 1.40 -4.91 7.45
N ASP A 298 0.37 -5.25 8.23
CA ASP A 298 0.48 -5.70 9.62
C ASP A 298 -0.07 -7.13 9.78
N ASP A 299 0.65 -8.11 9.22
CA ASP A 299 0.43 -9.54 9.45
C ASP A 299 1.68 -10.39 9.19
N GLN A 300 1.61 -11.68 9.52
CA GLN A 300 2.73 -12.59 9.35
C GLN A 300 3.18 -12.72 7.88
N ILE A 301 2.24 -12.66 6.93
CA ILE A 301 2.56 -12.75 5.49
C ILE A 301 3.37 -11.52 5.07
N ALA A 302 2.98 -10.33 5.52
CA ALA A 302 3.72 -9.10 5.27
C ALA A 302 5.15 -9.19 5.83
N HIS A 303 5.30 -9.53 7.12
CA HIS A 303 6.58 -9.48 7.81
C HIS A 303 7.53 -10.64 7.49
N LYS A 304 7.02 -11.84 7.22
CA LYS A 304 7.84 -13.03 6.99
C LYS A 304 8.10 -13.30 5.51
N LEU A 305 7.18 -12.94 4.62
CA LEU A 305 7.27 -13.29 3.21
C LEU A 305 7.49 -12.06 2.32
N VAL A 306 6.59 -11.07 2.39
CA VAL A 306 6.62 -9.92 1.46
C VAL A 306 7.79 -8.97 1.73
N SER A 307 7.97 -8.54 2.97
CA SER A 307 9.02 -7.59 3.36
C SER A 307 10.44 -8.14 3.15
N ARG A 308 10.58 -9.47 3.17
CA ARG A 308 11.83 -10.20 2.93
C ARG A 308 12.09 -10.47 1.45
N GLY A 309 11.17 -10.08 0.56
CA GLY A 309 11.29 -10.33 -0.87
C GLY A 309 11.16 -11.81 -1.26
N ILE A 310 10.58 -12.65 -0.40
CA ILE A 310 10.32 -14.07 -0.71
C ILE A 310 9.19 -14.19 -1.74
N ILE A 311 8.17 -13.33 -1.61
CA ILE A 311 7.06 -13.21 -2.56
C ILE A 311 6.74 -11.72 -2.77
N ASP A 312 6.09 -11.38 -3.88
CA ASP A 312 5.57 -10.03 -4.10
C ASP A 312 4.27 -9.75 -3.33
N GLY A 313 3.83 -8.49 -3.30
CA GLY A 313 2.65 -8.08 -2.53
C GLY A 313 1.33 -8.64 -3.08
N ILE A 314 1.21 -8.85 -4.39
CA ILE A 314 0.01 -9.43 -5.00
C ILE A 314 -0.14 -10.89 -4.57
N HIS A 315 0.94 -11.67 -4.57
CA HIS A 315 0.92 -13.04 -4.07
C HIS A 315 0.70 -13.09 -2.55
N GLY A 316 1.22 -12.12 -1.79
CA GLY A 316 0.86 -11.96 -0.37
C GLY A 316 -0.66 -11.81 -0.16
N ASN A 317 -1.33 -11.03 -1.02
CA ASN A 317 -2.79 -10.91 -0.97
C ASN A 317 -3.54 -12.16 -1.42
N LEU A 318 -3.00 -12.91 -2.38
CA LEU A 318 -3.54 -14.21 -2.73
C LEU A 318 -3.48 -15.16 -1.54
N LEU A 319 -2.36 -15.21 -0.82
CA LEU A 319 -2.24 -16.00 0.40
C LEU A 319 -3.27 -15.57 1.45
N ARG A 320 -3.52 -14.27 1.65
CA ARG A 320 -4.58 -13.80 2.56
C ARG A 320 -5.98 -14.23 2.11
N ALA A 321 -6.25 -14.28 0.81
CA ALA A 321 -7.50 -14.83 0.29
C ALA A 321 -7.62 -16.33 0.58
N ILE A 322 -6.55 -17.09 0.36
CA ILE A 322 -6.47 -18.51 0.68
C ILE A 322 -6.68 -18.74 2.19
N VAL A 323 -5.98 -18.01 3.05
CA VAL A 323 -6.12 -18.06 4.52
C VAL A 323 -7.58 -17.90 4.94
N ASN A 324 -8.25 -16.86 4.43
CA ASN A 324 -9.63 -16.58 4.80
C ASN A 324 -10.59 -17.66 4.29
N PHE A 325 -10.38 -18.19 3.08
CA PHE A 325 -11.18 -19.29 2.57
C PHE A 325 -10.96 -20.60 3.35
N VAL A 326 -9.71 -20.99 3.56
CA VAL A 326 -9.31 -22.20 4.31
C VAL A 326 -9.83 -22.14 5.74
N HIS A 327 -9.81 -20.97 6.37
CA HIS A 327 -10.43 -20.74 7.66
C HIS A 327 -11.93 -21.09 7.67
N GLN A 328 -12.71 -20.60 6.70
CA GLN A 328 -14.14 -20.90 6.62
C GLN A 328 -14.47 -22.38 6.47
N ILE A 329 -13.53 -23.16 5.93
CA ILE A 329 -13.69 -24.59 5.72
C ILE A 329 -13.21 -25.39 6.93
N LEU A 330 -12.02 -25.11 7.45
CA LEU A 330 -11.41 -25.91 8.51
C LEU A 330 -11.99 -25.64 9.91
N LEU A 331 -12.68 -24.51 10.10
CA LEU A 331 -13.38 -24.21 11.36
C LEU A 331 -14.42 -25.29 11.75
N ASN A 332 -15.03 -25.98 10.78
CA ASN A 332 -15.99 -27.04 11.08
C ASN A 332 -15.32 -28.31 11.64
N LEU A 333 -14.00 -28.47 11.44
CA LEU A 333 -13.22 -29.55 12.05
C LEU A 333 -12.87 -29.21 13.50
N ASP A 334 -12.27 -28.03 13.73
CA ASP A 334 -11.90 -27.55 15.06
C ASP A 334 -11.72 -26.02 15.06
N VAL A 335 -12.62 -25.32 15.77
CA VAL A 335 -12.60 -23.86 15.85
C VAL A 335 -11.32 -23.29 16.49
N ASN A 336 -10.74 -24.01 17.45
CA ASN A 336 -9.57 -23.56 18.20
C ASN A 336 -8.26 -23.83 17.46
N ALA A 337 -8.18 -24.96 16.74
CA ALA A 337 -7.00 -25.33 15.96
C ALA A 337 -6.87 -24.52 14.66
N TYR A 338 -7.98 -24.07 14.07
CA TYR A 338 -8.00 -23.38 12.76
C TYR A 338 -8.40 -21.90 12.86
N ARG A 339 -7.88 -21.22 13.88
CA ARG A 339 -7.87 -19.75 13.95
C ARG A 339 -7.02 -19.15 12.84
N LEU A 340 -7.35 -17.95 12.36
CA LEU A 340 -6.67 -17.34 11.21
C LEU A 340 -5.18 -17.16 11.43
N GLU A 341 -4.79 -16.75 12.63
CA GLU A 341 -3.39 -16.52 12.99
C GLU A 341 -2.58 -17.83 12.91
N LEU A 342 -3.22 -18.97 13.20
CA LEU A 342 -2.60 -20.30 13.10
C LEU A 342 -2.56 -20.84 11.67
N ILE A 343 -3.53 -20.45 10.83
CA ILE A 343 -3.52 -20.76 9.39
C ILE A 343 -2.45 -19.93 8.68
N GLU A 344 -2.34 -18.64 9.01
CA GLU A 344 -1.26 -17.76 8.54
C GLU A 344 0.11 -18.27 8.99
N GLU A 345 0.26 -18.66 10.27
CA GLU A 345 1.48 -19.28 10.78
C GLU A 345 1.85 -20.53 9.97
N ALA A 346 0.88 -21.42 9.71
CA ALA A 346 1.14 -22.64 8.96
C ALA A 346 1.66 -22.39 7.54
N LEU A 347 1.12 -21.39 6.83
CA LEU A 347 1.61 -20.99 5.51
C LEU A 347 2.98 -20.27 5.58
N CYS A 348 3.27 -19.54 6.66
CA CYS A 348 4.53 -18.81 6.80
C CYS A 348 5.67 -19.67 7.38
N HIS A 349 5.37 -20.81 8.00
CA HIS A 349 6.35 -21.65 8.69
C HIS A 349 7.33 -22.31 7.72
N HIS A 350 6.86 -22.74 6.56
CA HIS A 350 7.66 -23.36 5.49
C HIS A 350 7.55 -22.52 4.21
N PRO A 351 8.35 -21.43 4.07
CA PRO A 351 8.27 -20.54 2.92
C PRO A 351 8.50 -21.25 1.58
N ASP A 352 9.32 -22.31 1.56
CA ASP A 352 9.61 -23.14 0.40
C ASP A 352 8.36 -23.85 -0.15
N LEU A 353 7.51 -24.40 0.75
CA LEU A 353 6.24 -25.01 0.36
C LEU A 353 5.25 -23.97 -0.15
N THR A 354 5.24 -22.78 0.46
CA THR A 354 4.38 -21.66 0.04
C THR A 354 4.79 -21.11 -1.34
N ILE A 355 6.08 -21.03 -1.65
CA ILE A 355 6.55 -20.69 -3.00
C ILE A 355 6.09 -21.72 -4.01
N LYS A 356 6.25 -23.02 -3.72
CA LYS A 356 5.76 -24.10 -4.60
C LYS A 356 4.24 -24.02 -4.80
N MET A 357 3.48 -23.67 -3.77
CA MET A 357 2.04 -23.46 -3.88
C MET A 357 1.69 -22.27 -4.78
N ILE A 358 2.45 -21.17 -4.71
CA ILE A 358 2.30 -20.03 -5.64
C ILE A 358 2.64 -20.45 -7.08
N GLU A 359 3.68 -21.24 -7.28
CA GLU A 359 4.05 -21.80 -8.59
C GLU A 359 2.87 -22.60 -9.18
N LEU A 360 2.18 -23.42 -8.39
CA LEU A 360 0.95 -24.11 -8.84
C LEU A 360 -0.11 -23.15 -9.33
N PHE A 361 -0.38 -22.09 -8.57
CA PHE A 361 -1.34 -21.08 -8.97
C PHE A 361 -0.96 -20.42 -10.30
N GLN A 362 0.32 -20.09 -10.48
CA GLN A 362 0.83 -19.48 -11.71
C GLN A 362 0.73 -20.45 -12.90
N LEU A 363 1.13 -21.71 -12.74
CA LEU A 363 1.04 -22.72 -13.79
C LEU A 363 -0.41 -22.92 -14.28
N LYS A 364 -1.39 -22.72 -13.41
CA LYS A 364 -2.80 -22.87 -13.75
C LYS A 364 -3.43 -21.62 -14.36
N PHE A 365 -3.10 -20.43 -13.84
CA PHE A 365 -3.84 -19.20 -14.15
C PHE A 365 -3.07 -18.15 -14.93
N ASN A 366 -1.75 -18.25 -15.07
CA ASN A 366 -0.97 -17.25 -15.80
C ASN A 366 -1.39 -17.25 -17.28
N PRO A 367 -1.97 -16.14 -17.80
CA PRO A 367 -2.48 -16.10 -19.16
C PRO A 367 -1.38 -16.20 -20.22
N SER A 368 -0.14 -15.84 -19.89
CA SER A 368 0.98 -15.89 -20.84
C SER A 368 1.54 -17.31 -21.01
N HIS A 369 1.52 -18.11 -19.95
CA HIS A 369 2.18 -19.42 -19.91
C HIS A 369 1.42 -20.46 -19.07
N PRO A 370 0.15 -20.79 -19.38
CA PRO A 370 -0.58 -21.82 -18.66
C PRO A 370 -0.04 -23.22 -19.02
N SER A 371 0.08 -24.11 -18.03
CA SER A 371 0.53 -25.48 -18.21
C SER A 371 -0.12 -26.43 -17.21
N LEU A 372 -1.27 -26.99 -17.58
CA LEU A 372 -2.02 -27.95 -16.75
C LEU A 372 -1.26 -29.25 -16.49
N GLN A 373 -0.44 -29.72 -17.43
CA GLN A 373 0.38 -30.92 -17.22
C GLN A 373 1.39 -30.72 -16.08
N ARG A 374 2.22 -29.67 -16.17
CA ARG A 374 3.18 -29.32 -15.11
C ARG A 374 2.48 -29.01 -13.78
N PHE A 375 1.29 -28.40 -13.83
CA PHE A 375 0.48 -28.17 -12.65
C PHE A 375 0.19 -29.49 -11.92
N GLU A 376 -0.30 -30.53 -12.61
CA GLU A 376 -0.57 -31.85 -12.01
C GLU A 376 0.71 -32.51 -11.47
N GLU A 377 1.81 -32.46 -12.23
CA GLU A 377 3.11 -33.02 -11.81
C GLU A 377 3.61 -32.35 -10.51
N LYS A 378 3.61 -31.01 -10.47
CA LYS A 378 4.05 -30.22 -9.31
C LYS A 378 3.09 -30.34 -8.12
N LYS A 379 1.79 -30.49 -8.38
CA LYS A 379 0.78 -30.70 -7.34
C LYS A 379 1.04 -32.01 -6.59
N ASN A 380 1.29 -33.09 -7.33
CA ASN A 380 1.61 -34.39 -6.74
C ASN A 380 2.95 -34.37 -5.99
N GLU A 381 3.98 -33.70 -6.54
CA GLU A 381 5.25 -33.46 -5.84
C GLU A 381 5.01 -32.76 -4.49
N LEU A 382 4.27 -31.65 -4.49
CA LEU A 382 4.02 -30.85 -3.31
C LEU A 382 3.20 -31.59 -2.24
N LEU A 383 2.16 -32.33 -2.64
CA LEU A 383 1.39 -33.17 -1.73
C LEU A 383 2.25 -34.28 -1.09
N SER A 384 3.21 -34.85 -1.84
CA SER A 384 4.18 -35.81 -1.30
C SER A 384 5.15 -35.19 -0.30
N LEU A 385 5.55 -33.94 -0.50
CA LEU A 385 6.38 -33.21 0.47
C LEU A 385 5.60 -32.90 1.75
N ILE A 386 4.35 -32.47 1.62
CA ILE A 386 3.48 -32.14 2.76
C ILE A 386 3.21 -33.38 3.63
N SER A 387 2.97 -34.54 3.04
CA SER A 387 2.69 -35.77 3.81
C SER A 387 3.85 -36.17 4.71
N LYS A 388 5.09 -35.85 4.31
CA LYS A 388 6.34 -36.11 5.03
C LYS A 388 6.70 -35.05 6.07
N LEU A 389 5.92 -33.99 6.24
CA LEU A 389 6.16 -33.00 7.29
C LEU A 389 6.13 -33.65 8.68
N ASP A 390 7.19 -33.49 9.43
CA ASP A 390 7.32 -33.96 10.81
C ASP A 390 8.31 -33.03 11.53
N THR A 391 7.79 -32.22 12.46
CA THR A 391 8.57 -31.34 13.33
C THR A 391 8.67 -31.89 14.76
N GLY A 392 8.19 -33.12 15.00
CA GLY A 392 8.07 -33.72 16.32
C GLY A 392 6.88 -33.19 17.14
N ASN A 393 6.02 -32.36 16.55
CA ASN A 393 4.82 -31.84 17.19
C ASN A 393 3.59 -32.23 16.37
N ASP A 394 3.04 -33.41 16.68
CA ASP A 394 1.96 -34.04 15.92
C ASP A 394 0.71 -33.14 15.74
N ALA A 395 0.32 -32.41 16.79
CA ALA A 395 -0.82 -31.50 16.72
C ALA A 395 -0.57 -30.32 15.77
N ALA A 396 0.64 -29.74 15.82
CA ALA A 396 1.03 -28.66 14.91
C ALA A 396 1.19 -29.15 13.47
N ASP A 397 1.79 -30.32 13.28
CA ASP A 397 2.05 -30.90 11.96
C ASP A 397 0.74 -31.31 11.29
N THR A 398 -0.19 -31.91 12.02
CA THR A 398 -1.53 -32.22 11.52
C THR A 398 -2.26 -30.96 11.06
N ARG A 399 -2.24 -29.89 11.87
CA ARG A 399 -2.81 -28.59 11.49
C ARG A 399 -2.17 -28.06 10.20
N ARG A 400 -0.83 -28.03 10.13
CA ARG A 400 -0.08 -27.52 8.97
C ARG A 400 -0.37 -28.33 7.71
N LYS A 401 -0.37 -29.66 7.80
CA LYS A 401 -0.73 -30.56 6.70
C LYS A 401 -2.13 -30.27 6.18
N ASN A 402 -3.12 -30.13 7.07
CA ASN A 402 -4.49 -29.79 6.67
C ASN A 402 -4.58 -28.42 6.01
N VAL A 403 -3.92 -27.39 6.58
CA VAL A 403 -3.92 -26.03 6.00
C VAL A 403 -3.30 -26.02 4.60
N LEU A 404 -2.12 -26.63 4.42
CA LEU A 404 -1.42 -26.67 3.14
C LEU A 404 -2.22 -27.48 2.10
N THR A 405 -2.78 -28.62 2.50
CA THR A 405 -3.59 -29.48 1.62
C THR A 405 -4.86 -28.77 1.16
N GLN A 406 -5.59 -28.10 2.07
CA GLN A 406 -6.78 -27.33 1.69
C GLN A 406 -6.46 -26.09 0.86
N SER A 407 -5.28 -25.51 1.05
CA SER A 407 -4.79 -24.40 0.21
C SER A 407 -4.50 -24.86 -1.22
N ILE A 408 -3.92 -26.06 -1.40
CA ILE A 408 -3.76 -26.69 -2.73
C ILE A 408 -5.12 -27.02 -3.33
N ALA A 409 -6.05 -27.59 -2.55
CA ALA A 409 -7.40 -27.88 -3.02
C ALA A 409 -8.13 -26.61 -3.50
N PHE A 410 -7.98 -25.48 -2.80
CA PHE A 410 -8.50 -24.19 -3.25
C PHE A 410 -8.00 -23.81 -4.66
N ILE A 411 -6.69 -23.98 -4.93
CA ILE A 411 -6.10 -23.69 -6.24
C ILE A 411 -6.61 -24.70 -7.29
N ASP A 412 -6.64 -25.98 -6.95
CA ASP A 412 -7.01 -27.09 -7.84
C ASP A 412 -8.49 -27.04 -8.26
N TYR A 413 -9.39 -26.69 -7.36
CA TYR A 413 -10.81 -26.54 -7.65
C TYR A 413 -11.21 -25.10 -8.01
N CYS A 414 -10.29 -24.15 -8.04
CA CYS A 414 -10.59 -22.84 -8.61
C CYS A 414 -10.72 -22.95 -10.13
N LEU A 415 -11.85 -22.52 -10.67
CA LEU A 415 -12.17 -22.57 -12.11
C LEU A 415 -11.77 -21.28 -12.84
N LYS A 416 -11.92 -20.13 -12.16
CA LYS A 416 -11.52 -18.83 -12.70
C LYS A 416 -11.29 -17.82 -11.59
N THR A 417 -10.39 -16.88 -11.85
CA THR A 417 -10.03 -15.78 -10.94
C THR A 417 -9.75 -14.50 -11.73
N ASN A 418 -9.90 -13.35 -11.07
CA ASN A 418 -9.52 -12.05 -11.62
C ASN A 418 -8.08 -11.63 -11.27
N PHE A 419 -7.28 -12.50 -10.65
CA PHE A 419 -5.92 -12.20 -10.17
C PHE A 419 -5.01 -11.47 -11.20
N TYR A 420 -5.05 -11.89 -12.47
CA TYR A 420 -4.24 -11.29 -13.55
C TYR A 420 -4.87 -10.05 -14.20
N ARG A 421 -6.01 -9.56 -13.69
CA ARG A 421 -6.56 -8.26 -14.12
C ARG A 421 -5.69 -7.15 -13.57
N ARG A 422 -5.50 -6.09 -14.36
CA ARG A 422 -4.60 -4.98 -14.00
C ARG A 422 -5.08 -4.13 -12.83
N ASN A 423 -6.39 -4.03 -12.65
CA ASN A 423 -7.00 -3.14 -11.68
C ASN A 423 -8.33 -3.75 -11.22
N TYR A 424 -8.50 -3.95 -9.92
CA TYR A 424 -9.66 -4.58 -9.32
C TYR A 424 -9.82 -4.13 -7.87
N THR A 425 -11.03 -4.23 -7.31
CA THR A 425 -11.35 -3.80 -5.93
C THR A 425 -11.41 -4.96 -4.93
N ALA A 426 -11.53 -6.20 -5.43
CA ALA A 426 -11.51 -7.42 -4.64
C ALA A 426 -10.96 -8.58 -5.48
N MET A 427 -10.22 -9.48 -4.85
CA MET A 427 -9.90 -10.77 -5.46
C MET A 427 -11.15 -11.64 -5.47
N SER A 428 -11.44 -12.27 -6.60
CA SER A 428 -12.65 -13.06 -6.81
C SER A 428 -12.30 -14.41 -7.43
N PHE A 429 -12.94 -15.47 -6.95
CA PHE A 429 -12.68 -16.84 -7.34
C PHE A 429 -14.01 -17.57 -7.56
N ARG A 430 -14.13 -18.28 -8.69
CA ARG A 430 -15.19 -19.29 -8.87
C ARG A 430 -14.59 -20.64 -8.48
N ILE A 431 -15.15 -21.26 -7.47
CA ILE A 431 -14.72 -22.55 -6.94
C ILE A 431 -15.69 -23.64 -7.41
N ASP A 432 -15.12 -24.74 -7.91
CA ASP A 432 -15.84 -25.97 -8.15
C ASP A 432 -16.23 -26.61 -6.81
N PRO A 433 -17.53 -26.83 -6.57
CA PRO A 433 -18.02 -27.42 -5.33
C PRO A 433 -17.48 -28.82 -5.02
N GLN A 434 -16.90 -29.53 -5.99
CA GLN A 434 -16.20 -30.79 -5.74
C GLN A 434 -15.09 -30.68 -4.69
N LEU A 435 -14.53 -29.47 -4.46
CA LEU A 435 -13.61 -29.22 -3.34
C LEU A 435 -14.15 -29.74 -2.00
N LEU A 436 -15.46 -29.64 -1.77
CA LEU A 436 -16.09 -30.07 -0.52
C LEU A 436 -16.02 -31.59 -0.30
N GLU A 437 -15.72 -32.40 -1.33
CA GLU A 437 -15.49 -33.84 -1.16
C GLU A 437 -14.09 -34.16 -0.63
N HIS A 438 -13.19 -33.18 -0.59
CA HIS A 438 -11.78 -33.33 -0.19
C HIS A 438 -11.48 -32.72 1.18
N LEU A 439 -12.51 -32.52 1.99
CA LEU A 439 -12.38 -31.99 3.36
C LEU A 439 -11.83 -33.07 4.31
N PRO A 440 -11.11 -32.67 5.38
CA PRO A 440 -10.59 -33.62 6.37
C PRO A 440 -11.67 -34.14 7.35
N TYR A 441 -12.95 -33.99 7.01
CA TYR A 441 -14.12 -34.40 7.77
C TYR A 441 -15.27 -34.76 6.82
N ASP A 442 -16.30 -35.46 7.30
CA ASP A 442 -17.47 -35.76 6.47
C ASP A 442 -18.25 -34.47 6.15
N ARG A 443 -18.16 -34.04 4.89
CA ARG A 443 -18.83 -32.82 4.43
C ARG A 443 -20.34 -32.85 4.62
N LYS A 444 -20.98 -34.02 4.66
CA LYS A 444 -22.45 -34.12 4.72
C LYS A 444 -23.03 -33.60 6.02
N GLU A 445 -22.23 -33.53 7.09
CA GLU A 445 -22.64 -32.94 8.38
C GLU A 445 -22.97 -31.45 8.26
N PHE A 446 -22.24 -30.73 7.40
CA PHE A 446 -22.36 -29.27 7.24
C PHE A 446 -22.90 -28.86 5.88
N PHE A 447 -22.61 -29.65 4.84
CA PHE A 447 -22.90 -29.39 3.44
C PHE A 447 -23.51 -30.66 2.78
N PRO A 448 -24.79 -30.98 3.06
CA PRO A 448 -25.42 -32.23 2.61
C PRO A 448 -25.44 -32.41 1.08
N GLU A 449 -25.67 -31.33 0.35
CA GLU A 449 -25.77 -31.31 -1.12
C GLU A 449 -24.68 -30.44 -1.73
N LEU A 450 -24.01 -30.93 -2.77
CA LEU A 450 -23.05 -30.10 -3.49
C LEU A 450 -23.81 -29.01 -4.26
N PRO A 451 -23.45 -27.72 -4.11
CA PRO A 451 -24.03 -26.66 -4.92
C PRO A 451 -23.57 -26.80 -6.38
N PHE A 452 -24.15 -25.98 -7.26
CA PHE A 452 -23.69 -25.84 -8.64
C PHE A 452 -22.43 -24.96 -8.75
N GLY A 453 -22.30 -23.96 -7.89
CA GLY A 453 -21.11 -23.12 -7.87
C GLY A 453 -20.98 -22.29 -6.61
N ILE A 454 -19.71 -22.12 -6.20
CA ILE A 454 -19.31 -21.26 -5.10
C ILE A 454 -18.50 -20.10 -5.69
N PHE A 455 -18.84 -18.88 -5.31
CA PHE A 455 -18.03 -17.70 -5.59
C PHE A 455 -17.51 -17.17 -4.28
N TYR A 456 -16.22 -16.93 -4.23
CA TYR A 456 -15.53 -16.37 -3.07
C TYR A 456 -14.88 -15.05 -3.46
N MET A 457 -15.08 -14.02 -2.65
CA MET A 457 -14.51 -12.69 -2.85
C MET A 457 -13.82 -12.22 -1.58
N ARG A 458 -12.63 -11.63 -1.73
CA ARG A 458 -11.92 -10.93 -0.65
C ARG A 458 -11.62 -9.49 -1.07
N GLY A 459 -12.22 -8.53 -0.38
CA GLY A 459 -11.92 -7.11 -0.51
C GLY A 459 -10.94 -6.64 0.58
N MET A 460 -10.75 -5.32 0.67
CA MET A 460 -9.90 -4.66 1.69
C MET A 460 -10.33 -5.01 3.11
N HIS A 461 -11.61 -4.74 3.40
CA HIS A 461 -12.26 -4.96 4.69
C HIS A 461 -13.54 -5.76 4.48
N SER A 462 -13.45 -6.78 3.63
CA SER A 462 -14.56 -7.71 3.47
C SER A 462 -14.13 -9.09 3.00
N ILE A 463 -14.91 -10.07 3.40
CA ILE A 463 -14.98 -11.37 2.73
C ILE A 463 -16.43 -11.63 2.32
N GLY A 464 -16.62 -12.30 1.20
CA GLY A 464 -17.94 -12.57 0.68
C GLY A 464 -18.03 -13.91 0.00
N PHE A 465 -19.19 -14.53 0.10
CA PHE A 465 -19.54 -15.76 -0.60
C PHE A 465 -20.83 -15.56 -1.37
N HIS A 466 -20.91 -16.19 -2.53
CA HIS A 466 -22.17 -16.42 -3.21
C HIS A 466 -22.27 -17.89 -3.60
N VAL A 467 -23.31 -18.57 -3.11
CA VAL A 467 -23.57 -19.99 -3.39
C VAL A 467 -24.83 -20.11 -4.24
N ARG A 468 -24.80 -20.96 -5.27
CA ARG A 468 -25.97 -21.29 -6.09
C ARG A 468 -26.08 -22.79 -6.33
N PHE A 469 -27.30 -23.31 -6.33
CA PHE A 469 -27.61 -24.74 -6.50
C PHE A 469 -28.03 -25.13 -7.92
N LYS A 470 -28.23 -24.17 -8.82
CA LYS A 470 -28.40 -24.39 -10.27
C LYS A 470 -27.67 -23.29 -11.03
N ASP A 471 -27.50 -23.47 -12.34
CA ASP A 471 -26.89 -22.44 -13.19
C ASP A 471 -27.74 -21.16 -13.21
N LEU A 472 -29.03 -21.31 -13.56
CA LEU A 472 -30.04 -20.28 -13.36
C LEU A 472 -30.57 -20.38 -11.93
N SER A 473 -30.27 -19.38 -11.11
CA SER A 473 -30.63 -19.35 -9.69
C SER A 473 -31.01 -17.95 -9.24
N ARG A 474 -31.92 -17.86 -8.26
CA ARG A 474 -32.34 -16.61 -7.64
C ARG A 474 -32.12 -16.62 -6.14
N GLY A 475 -31.76 -15.46 -5.59
CA GLY A 475 -31.36 -15.31 -4.20
C GLY A 475 -31.03 -13.87 -3.84
N GLY A 476 -31.26 -13.49 -2.59
CA GLY A 476 -30.89 -12.17 -2.08
C GLY A 476 -29.42 -12.07 -1.65
N LEU A 477 -28.95 -10.84 -1.48
CA LEU A 477 -27.67 -10.50 -0.86
C LEU A 477 -27.89 -10.13 0.62
N ARG A 478 -27.06 -10.66 1.52
CA ARG A 478 -27.01 -10.26 2.93
C ARG A 478 -25.68 -9.59 3.22
N THR A 479 -25.71 -8.48 3.94
CA THR A 479 -24.51 -7.82 4.47
C THR A 479 -24.49 -8.00 5.98
N ILE A 480 -23.37 -8.50 6.50
CA ILE A 480 -23.10 -8.63 7.93
C ILE A 480 -22.16 -7.49 8.31
N PHE A 481 -22.64 -6.62 9.22
CA PHE A 481 -21.91 -5.46 9.71
C PHE A 481 -21.81 -5.55 11.25
N PRO A 482 -20.74 -6.15 11.78
CA PRO A 482 -20.54 -6.27 13.23
C PRO A 482 -20.41 -4.89 13.89
N ARG A 483 -21.00 -4.74 15.07
CA ARG A 483 -20.97 -3.49 15.86
C ARG A 483 -19.89 -3.50 16.94
N SER A 484 -19.35 -4.67 17.27
CA SER A 484 -18.29 -4.85 18.27
C SER A 484 -17.24 -5.85 17.77
N HIS A 485 -16.06 -5.85 18.39
CA HIS A 485 -15.01 -6.83 18.11
C HIS A 485 -15.46 -8.26 18.43
N GLU A 486 -16.19 -8.47 19.53
CA GLU A 486 -16.73 -9.77 19.90
C GLU A 486 -17.70 -10.30 18.83
N GLN A 487 -18.64 -9.45 18.37
CA GLN A 487 -19.55 -9.82 17.30
C GLN A 487 -18.78 -10.11 16.00
N MET A 488 -17.73 -9.34 15.70
CA MET A 488 -16.90 -9.56 14.52
C MET A 488 -16.26 -10.95 14.55
N VAL A 489 -15.63 -11.34 15.66
CA VAL A 489 -15.00 -12.67 15.80
C VAL A 489 -16.02 -13.78 15.61
N TYR A 490 -17.21 -13.66 16.21
CA TYR A 490 -18.26 -14.67 16.10
C TYR A 490 -18.83 -14.78 14.67
N GLU A 491 -19.24 -13.66 14.07
CA GLU A 491 -19.89 -13.62 12.75
C GLU A 491 -18.92 -14.04 11.63
N ARG A 492 -17.64 -13.66 11.73
CA ARG A 492 -16.61 -14.01 10.74
C ARG A 492 -16.49 -15.53 10.57
N ASN A 493 -16.66 -16.31 11.62
CA ASN A 493 -16.51 -17.76 11.58
C ASN A 493 -17.65 -18.46 10.80
N ASN A 494 -18.75 -17.76 10.53
CA ASN A 494 -19.98 -18.38 10.03
C ASN A 494 -20.33 -18.00 8.57
N VAL A 495 -19.56 -17.11 7.92
CA VAL A 495 -19.95 -16.47 6.65
C VAL A 495 -20.25 -17.48 5.54
N PHE A 496 -19.36 -18.45 5.31
CA PHE A 496 -19.57 -19.46 4.26
C PHE A 496 -20.72 -20.41 4.59
N ARG A 497 -20.74 -20.93 5.83
CA ARG A 497 -21.77 -21.87 6.30
C ARG A 497 -23.16 -21.24 6.26
N GLU A 498 -23.28 -19.98 6.68
CA GLU A 498 -24.52 -19.22 6.59
C GLU A 498 -24.94 -19.02 5.13
N CYS A 499 -24.03 -18.61 4.26
CA CYS A 499 -24.30 -18.43 2.84
C CYS A 499 -24.84 -19.72 2.19
N TYR A 500 -24.18 -20.85 2.45
CA TYR A 500 -24.59 -22.16 1.98
C TYR A 500 -25.99 -22.53 2.50
N ASN A 501 -26.24 -22.44 3.81
CA ASN A 501 -27.51 -22.84 4.41
C ASN A 501 -28.69 -22.01 3.92
N LEU A 502 -28.48 -20.70 3.73
CA LEU A 502 -29.49 -19.81 3.18
C LEU A 502 -29.76 -20.12 1.69
N ALA A 503 -28.72 -20.37 0.90
CA ALA A 503 -28.87 -20.78 -0.50
C ALA A 503 -29.59 -22.14 -0.62
N TYR A 504 -29.27 -23.08 0.26
CA TYR A 504 -29.88 -24.41 0.28
C TYR A 504 -31.35 -24.36 0.70
N THR A 505 -31.68 -23.53 1.69
CA THR A 505 -33.07 -23.25 2.05
C THR A 505 -33.83 -22.63 0.88
N GLN A 506 -33.20 -21.71 0.14
CA GLN A 506 -33.81 -21.12 -1.04
C GLN A 506 -34.00 -22.14 -2.16
N GLN A 507 -33.09 -23.11 -2.31
CA GLN A 507 -33.20 -24.20 -3.28
C GLN A 507 -34.44 -25.05 -2.98
N LYS A 508 -34.66 -25.42 -1.72
CA LYS A 508 -35.85 -26.18 -1.31
C LYS A 508 -37.15 -25.41 -1.51
N LYS A 509 -37.13 -24.09 -1.30
CA LYS A 509 -38.29 -23.21 -1.56
C LYS A 509 -38.60 -23.07 -3.06
N ASN A 510 -37.58 -23.07 -3.91
CA ASN A 510 -37.73 -22.89 -5.36
C ASN A 510 -38.00 -24.22 -6.10
N LYS A 511 -38.39 -25.29 -5.41
CA LYS A 511 -38.62 -26.62 -6.03
C LYS A 511 -39.66 -26.62 -7.16
N ASP A 512 -40.61 -25.69 -7.13
CA ASP A 512 -41.75 -25.61 -8.06
C ASP A 512 -41.56 -24.60 -9.20
N ILE A 513 -40.36 -24.05 -9.37
CA ILE A 513 -40.03 -23.06 -10.43
C ILE A 513 -38.75 -23.42 -11.20
N PRO A 514 -38.50 -22.83 -12.39
CA PRO A 514 -37.33 -23.14 -13.19
C PRO A 514 -35.99 -22.82 -12.50
N GLU A 515 -35.92 -21.70 -11.78
CA GLU A 515 -34.69 -21.21 -11.15
C GLU A 515 -34.36 -21.95 -9.84
N GLY A 516 -33.08 -22.26 -9.63
CA GLY A 516 -32.59 -22.79 -8.36
C GLY A 516 -32.45 -21.75 -7.25
N GLY A 517 -32.04 -22.19 -6.08
CA GLY A 517 -31.72 -21.31 -4.95
C GLY A 517 -30.30 -20.78 -5.01
N SER A 518 -30.15 -19.50 -4.69
CA SER A 518 -28.86 -18.89 -4.40
C SER A 518 -28.91 -17.97 -3.18
N LYS A 519 -27.74 -17.56 -2.71
CA LYS A 519 -27.58 -16.51 -1.72
C LYS A 519 -26.20 -15.86 -1.86
N GLY A 520 -26.14 -14.54 -1.69
CA GLY A 520 -24.89 -13.83 -1.40
C GLY A 520 -24.82 -13.45 0.07
N VAL A 521 -23.65 -13.59 0.70
CA VAL A 521 -23.36 -13.06 2.04
C VAL A 521 -22.03 -12.31 1.96
N VAL A 522 -22.00 -11.07 2.42
CA VAL A 522 -20.80 -10.24 2.53
C VAL A 522 -20.61 -9.85 3.98
N PHE A 523 -19.47 -10.17 4.54
CA PHE A 523 -19.03 -9.76 5.86
C PHE A 523 -18.11 -8.57 5.74
N LEU A 524 -18.36 -7.53 6.53
CA LEU A 524 -17.54 -6.32 6.60
C LEU A 524 -16.76 -6.31 7.93
N TYR A 525 -15.45 -6.10 7.88
CA TYR A 525 -14.68 -5.88 9.11
C TYR A 525 -15.06 -4.51 9.70
N PRO A 526 -15.17 -4.39 11.03
CA PRO A 526 -15.25 -3.10 11.69
C PRO A 526 -14.05 -2.25 11.26
N TYR A 527 -14.32 -1.04 10.80
CA TYR A 527 -13.30 -0.15 10.26
C TYR A 527 -13.10 1.04 11.19
N SER A 528 -12.07 0.98 12.03
CA SER A 528 -11.71 2.03 12.99
C SER A 528 -10.75 3.08 12.40
N GLN A 529 -10.67 3.20 11.08
CA GLN A 529 -9.73 4.10 10.41
C GLN A 529 -10.01 5.57 10.73
N LEU A 530 -11.27 5.93 11.00
CA LEU A 530 -11.63 7.31 11.34
C LEU A 530 -10.91 7.83 12.59
N GLU A 531 -10.66 6.99 13.59
CA GLU A 531 -9.95 7.40 14.81
C GLU A 531 -8.47 7.67 14.52
N ILE A 532 -7.81 6.79 13.75
CA ILE A 532 -6.40 6.97 13.34
C ILE A 532 -6.26 8.18 12.43
N GLU A 533 -7.15 8.34 11.45
CA GLU A 533 -7.13 9.47 10.52
C GLU A 533 -7.41 10.81 11.20
N LYS A 534 -8.22 10.82 12.27
CA LYS A 534 -8.45 12.03 13.05
C LYS A 534 -7.16 12.52 13.71
N THR A 535 -6.37 11.62 14.30
CA THR A 535 -5.07 11.97 14.90
C THR A 535 -4.12 12.60 13.88
N ILE A 536 -4.01 12.00 12.69
CA ILE A 536 -3.11 12.44 11.61
C ILE A 536 -3.42 13.85 11.09
N LEU A 537 -4.69 14.26 11.16
CA LEU A 537 -5.12 15.59 10.70
C LEU A 537 -5.09 16.65 11.81
N THR A 538 -4.78 16.24 13.05
CA THR A 538 -4.64 17.12 14.22
C THR A 538 -3.21 17.21 14.74
N SER A 539 -2.32 16.32 14.28
CA SER A 539 -0.86 16.36 14.46
C SER A 539 -0.23 17.29 13.44
#